data_AF-A0A061QNM5-F1
#
_entry.id   AF-A0A061QNM5-F1
#
_cell.length_a   1.000
_cell.length_b   1.000
_cell.length_c   1.000
_cell.angle_alpha   90.00
_cell.angle_beta   90.00
_cell.angle_gamma   90.00
#
_symmetry.space_group_name_H-M   'P 1'
#
loop_
_entity.id
_entity.type
_entity.pdbx_description
1 polymer ?
#
loop_
_entity_poly.entity_id
_entity_poly.type
_entity_poly.pdbx_seq_one_letter_code
_entity_poly.pdbx_strand_id
1 'polypeptide(L)'
;APFLRANRQHRTSAAQPIYVVNVDVKAAFDSVDPERILRLVEERVGNGMFEVTRHATVAPAPGGCRVKFGRRAEALADEDAALSTDTDWPARVLGRKAGAVAVKHLRGSEAKRLLAEHLLGNLVRARDKWLIQRSGIPQGSVVSTLLCSLYLADLEERHLLPLVGTADGGGRAASGAFAMARLIDDIIIITRSRAMAEHVVRRLHAGFRFVPWCGLLFDSATLEIQVDYTRIQGCPLREMMTLPHLGSCPGARLRSKLCQFVRHKCNMLLLDPNINSSTTIRVNIYQSLMVVAMRFHVYMASLPMQKGSRDIRFAIGAINGVISYTAALVARVQCQSKLQHNFSLEFDCSHEVPTSVSRCHVRWLGLHAFQVILQRKQCHCTSGVLVWLGQQLTLYPNIAHQLLDVVDPSRHRLIWNTRF
;
A
#
# COMPACT_ATOMS: atom_id res chain seq x y z
N ALA A 1 3.34 -16.41 -30.16
CA ALA A 1 3.26 -17.28 -28.98
C ALA A 1 4.04 -18.59 -29.22
N PRO A 2 5.32 -18.67 -28.80
CA PRO A 2 6.16 -19.86 -28.93
C PRO A 2 5.58 -21.09 -28.21
N PHE A 3 5.01 -20.91 -27.02
CA PHE A 3 4.36 -21.97 -26.23
C PHE A 3 3.21 -22.68 -26.97
N LEU A 4 2.34 -21.93 -27.67
CA LEU A 4 1.23 -22.51 -28.43
C LEU A 4 1.71 -23.26 -29.68
N ARG A 5 2.76 -22.76 -30.34
CA ARG A 5 3.37 -23.41 -31.51
C ARG A 5 4.06 -24.72 -31.12
N ALA A 6 4.85 -24.71 -30.05
CA ALA A 6 5.48 -25.90 -29.49
C ALA A 6 4.42 -26.94 -29.06
N ASN A 7 3.33 -26.52 -28.41
CA ASN A 7 2.23 -27.43 -28.05
C ASN A 7 1.51 -28.04 -29.26
N ARG A 8 1.35 -27.29 -30.36
CA ARG A 8 0.68 -27.79 -31.56
C ARG A 8 1.54 -28.78 -32.35
N GLN A 9 2.87 -28.60 -32.34
CA GLN A 9 3.82 -29.48 -33.03
C GLN A 9 4.03 -30.82 -32.31
N HIS A 10 3.82 -30.90 -30.99
CA HIS A 10 3.97 -32.12 -30.18
C HIS A 10 2.66 -32.89 -29.91
N ARG A 11 1.61 -32.69 -30.72
CA ARG A 11 0.34 -33.44 -30.62
C ARG A 11 0.48 -34.86 -31.20
N THR A 12 1.18 -35.74 -30.49
CA THR A 12 1.05 -37.20 -30.64
C THR A 12 -0.02 -37.72 -29.66
N SER A 13 -0.69 -38.84 -29.99
CA SER A 13 -1.93 -39.37 -29.37
C SER A 13 -1.94 -39.68 -27.86
N ALA A 14 -0.96 -39.21 -27.09
CA ALA A 14 -0.89 -39.33 -25.63
C ALA A 14 -0.51 -37.99 -24.95
N ALA A 15 -1.02 -36.85 -25.46
CA ALA A 15 -0.64 -35.54 -24.94
C ALA A 15 -1.32 -35.23 -23.58
N GLN A 16 -0.50 -34.84 -22.59
CA GLN A 16 -0.96 -34.36 -21.28
C GLN A 16 -2.00 -33.23 -21.41
N PRO A 17 -3.00 -33.15 -20.51
CA PRO A 17 -4.04 -32.13 -20.57
C PRO A 17 -3.45 -30.71 -20.43
N ILE A 18 -3.98 -29.79 -21.23
CA ILE A 18 -3.68 -28.35 -21.11
C ILE A 18 -4.77 -27.72 -20.26
N TYR A 19 -4.36 -26.93 -19.28
CA TYR A 19 -5.26 -26.17 -18.42
C TYR A 19 -5.28 -24.72 -18.86
N VAL A 20 -6.48 -24.19 -19.06
CA VAL A 20 -6.72 -22.80 -19.40
C VAL A 20 -7.47 -22.16 -18.24
N VAL A 21 -6.90 -21.09 -17.70
CA VAL A 21 -7.50 -20.25 -16.67
C VAL A 21 -7.89 -18.95 -17.34
N ASN A 22 -9.19 -18.65 -17.30
CA ASN A 22 -9.73 -17.36 -17.71
C ASN A 22 -10.02 -16.53 -16.46
N VAL A 23 -9.65 -15.26 -16.48
CA VAL A 23 -9.81 -14.32 -15.37
C VAL A 23 -10.39 -13.04 -15.93
N ASP A 24 -11.54 -12.64 -15.41
CA ASP A 24 -12.25 -11.41 -15.78
C ASP A 24 -12.13 -10.40 -14.63
N VAL A 25 -11.52 -9.24 -14.89
CA VAL A 25 -11.38 -8.15 -13.93
C VAL A 25 -12.60 -7.24 -14.01
N LYS A 26 -13.49 -7.35 -13.03
CA LYS A 26 -14.71 -6.54 -13.00
C LYS A 26 -14.39 -5.05 -12.81
N ALA A 27 -15.00 -4.21 -13.67
CA ALA A 27 -14.99 -2.75 -13.57
C ALA A 27 -13.58 -2.16 -13.37
N ALA A 28 -12.62 -2.60 -14.19
CA ALA A 28 -11.22 -2.29 -13.95
C ALA A 28 -10.94 -0.78 -13.98
N PHE A 29 -11.51 -0.04 -14.95
CA PHE A 29 -11.34 1.42 -15.05
C PHE A 29 -11.84 2.17 -13.82
N ASP A 30 -12.94 1.73 -13.22
CA ASP A 30 -13.58 2.40 -12.09
C ASP A 30 -12.89 2.06 -10.75
N SER A 31 -12.21 0.91 -10.72
CA SER A 31 -11.52 0.36 -9.56
C SER A 31 -10.07 0.81 -9.41
N VAL A 32 -9.56 1.60 -10.36
CA VAL A 32 -8.17 2.07 -10.33
C VAL A 32 -7.97 3.18 -9.30
N ASP A 33 -6.89 3.10 -8.53
CA ASP A 33 -6.40 4.19 -7.67
C ASP A 33 -5.62 5.24 -8.51
N PRO A 34 -6.15 6.47 -8.67
CA PRO A 34 -5.49 7.52 -9.43
C PRO A 34 -4.13 7.92 -8.87
N GLU A 35 -3.96 7.92 -7.54
CA GLU A 35 -2.69 8.29 -6.90
C GLU A 35 -1.60 7.25 -7.16
N ARG A 36 -2.00 5.98 -7.29
CA ARG A 36 -1.09 4.92 -7.70
C ARG A 36 -0.63 5.08 -9.14
N ILE A 37 -1.53 5.39 -10.08
CA ILE A 37 -1.16 5.67 -11.47
C ILE A 37 -0.11 6.78 -11.53
N LEU A 38 -0.32 7.89 -10.81
CA LEU A 38 0.60 9.02 -10.83
C LEU A 38 2.00 8.62 -10.37
N ARG A 39 2.11 7.79 -9.32
CA ARG A 39 3.40 7.24 -8.87
C ARG A 39 4.06 6.36 -9.93
N LEU A 40 3.30 5.48 -10.59
CA LEU A 40 3.83 4.61 -11.64
C LEU A 40 4.33 5.40 -12.86
N VAL A 41 3.67 6.52 -13.19
CA VAL A 41 4.11 7.42 -14.26
C VAL A 41 5.35 8.21 -13.85
N GLU A 42 5.43 8.65 -12.58
CA GLU A 42 6.59 9.35 -12.04
C GLU A 42 7.88 8.52 -12.18
N GLU A 43 7.78 7.21 -11.93
CA GLU A 43 8.89 6.26 -12.01
C GLU A 43 9.34 5.97 -13.46
N ARG A 44 8.45 6.14 -14.45
CA ARG A 44 8.68 5.70 -15.83
C ARG A 44 8.91 6.84 -16.83
N VAL A 45 8.44 8.04 -16.51
CA VAL A 45 8.59 9.21 -17.37
C VAL A 45 9.58 10.17 -16.72
N GLY A 46 10.72 10.41 -17.38
CA GLY A 46 11.70 11.40 -16.92
C GLY A 46 11.17 12.83 -17.02
N ASN A 47 11.87 13.78 -16.37
CA ASN A 47 11.53 15.21 -16.43
C ASN A 47 12.13 15.95 -17.64
N GLY A 48 12.86 15.23 -18.51
CA GLY A 48 13.52 15.79 -19.70
C GLY A 48 12.55 16.31 -20.77
N MET A 49 13.13 16.84 -21.85
CA MET A 49 12.36 17.37 -22.97
C MET A 49 11.94 16.24 -23.92
N PHE A 50 10.68 16.27 -24.33
CA PHE A 50 10.13 15.37 -25.35
C PHE A 50 9.77 16.18 -26.59
N GLU A 51 10.18 15.70 -27.75
CA GLU A 51 9.66 16.16 -29.03
C GLU A 51 8.39 15.39 -29.36
N VAL A 52 7.27 16.10 -29.52
CA VAL A 52 5.97 15.57 -29.90
C VAL A 52 5.66 15.98 -31.34
N THR A 53 5.82 15.04 -32.25
CA THR A 53 5.59 15.21 -33.68
C THR A 53 4.17 14.79 -34.06
N ARG A 54 3.42 15.65 -34.75
CA ARG A 54 2.11 15.35 -35.35
C ARG A 54 2.24 15.37 -36.87
N HIS A 55 1.92 14.27 -37.54
CA HIS A 55 2.02 14.18 -39.00
C HIS A 55 0.68 13.77 -39.63
N ALA A 56 0.47 14.20 -40.86
CA ALA A 56 -0.59 13.72 -41.74
C ALA A 56 0.05 13.06 -42.95
N THR A 57 -0.28 11.79 -43.20
CA THR A 57 0.19 11.05 -44.39
C THR A 57 -0.96 10.91 -45.37
N VAL A 58 -0.72 11.23 -46.64
CA VAL A 58 -1.71 11.10 -47.72
C VAL A 58 -1.40 9.84 -48.52
N ALA A 59 -2.42 9.00 -48.72
CA ALA A 59 -2.32 7.81 -49.56
C ALA A 59 -3.51 7.72 -50.53
N PRO A 60 -3.31 7.23 -51.76
CA PRO A 60 -4.39 7.04 -52.73
C PRO A 60 -5.41 6.00 -52.23
N ALA A 61 -6.70 6.23 -52.50
CA ALA A 61 -7.82 5.33 -52.16
C ALA A 61 -8.89 5.36 -53.27
N PRO A 62 -9.76 4.34 -53.39
CA PRO A 62 -10.83 4.35 -54.39
C PRO A 62 -11.75 5.56 -54.20
N GLY A 63 -11.88 6.40 -55.23
CA GLY A 63 -12.71 7.61 -55.18
C GLY A 63 -12.06 8.85 -54.54
N GLY A 64 -10.76 8.83 -54.20
CA GLY A 64 -10.06 10.03 -53.73
C GLY A 64 -8.76 9.76 -52.96
N CYS A 65 -8.49 10.60 -51.96
CA CYS A 65 -7.31 10.49 -51.12
C CYS A 65 -7.70 10.17 -49.67
N ARG A 66 -6.99 9.23 -49.03
CA ARG A 66 -7.12 8.93 -47.61
C ARG A 66 -5.98 9.60 -46.84
N VAL A 67 -6.34 10.46 -45.89
CA VAL A 67 -5.40 11.11 -44.98
C VAL A 67 -5.37 10.36 -43.65
N LYS A 68 -4.20 9.97 -43.17
CA LYS A 68 -3.99 9.37 -41.85
C LYS A 68 -3.18 10.30 -40.96
N PHE A 69 -3.74 10.67 -39.83
CA PHE A 69 -3.08 11.46 -38.80
C PHE A 69 -2.33 10.53 -37.82
N GLY A 70 -1.12 10.91 -37.45
CA GLY A 70 -0.29 10.21 -36.49
C GLY A 70 0.37 11.17 -35.52
N ARG A 71 0.73 10.66 -34.33
CA ARG A 71 1.51 11.37 -33.32
C ARG A 71 2.66 10.48 -32.87
N ARG A 72 3.84 11.05 -32.69
CA ARG A 72 5.05 10.40 -32.17
C ARG A 72 5.62 11.27 -31.06
N ALA A 73 6.16 10.66 -30.02
CA ALA A 73 6.85 11.37 -28.95
C ALA A 73 8.20 10.69 -28.71
N GLU A 74 9.29 11.46 -28.72
CA GLU A 74 10.64 10.98 -28.49
C GLU A 74 11.34 11.81 -27.41
N ALA A 75 12.09 11.13 -26.54
CA ALA A 75 12.93 11.81 -25.57
C ALA A 75 14.13 12.41 -26.29
N LEU A 76 14.39 13.70 -26.08
CA LEU A 76 15.57 14.37 -26.61
C LEU A 76 16.75 14.12 -25.65
N ALA A 77 17.91 13.82 -26.23
CA ALA A 77 19.13 13.56 -25.47
C ALA A 77 19.59 14.80 -24.68
N ASP A 78 19.53 15.99 -25.31
CA ASP A 78 19.93 17.27 -24.74
C ASP A 78 18.96 18.39 -25.14
N GLU A 79 18.91 19.48 -24.36
CA GLU A 79 18.03 20.63 -24.67
C GLU A 79 18.42 21.34 -25.99
N ASP A 80 19.70 21.27 -26.38
CA ASP A 80 20.20 21.83 -27.65
C ASP A 80 19.74 21.06 -28.88
N ALA A 81 19.39 19.77 -28.74
CA ALA A 81 18.83 18.96 -29.82
C ALA A 81 17.42 19.45 -30.23
N ALA A 82 16.69 20.12 -29.33
CA ALA A 82 15.40 20.76 -29.64
C ALA A 82 15.53 21.99 -30.56
N LEU A 83 16.75 22.54 -30.68
CA LEU A 83 17.11 23.70 -31.49
C LEU A 83 17.78 23.30 -32.83
N SER A 84 18.01 22.00 -33.05
CA SER A 84 18.60 21.45 -34.28
C SER A 84 17.65 21.63 -35.48
N THR A 85 18.11 22.29 -36.53
CA THR A 85 17.45 22.41 -37.85
C THR A 85 17.65 21.15 -38.70
N ASP A 86 17.33 19.98 -38.16
CA ASP A 86 17.42 18.70 -38.87
C ASP A 86 16.41 18.66 -40.02
N THR A 87 16.75 19.13 -41.22
CA THR A 87 15.83 19.22 -42.37
C THR A 87 15.36 17.88 -42.93
N ASP A 88 15.97 16.76 -42.52
CA ASP A 88 15.59 15.39 -42.91
C ASP A 88 14.56 14.76 -41.97
N TRP A 89 14.17 15.47 -40.90
CA TRP A 89 13.11 15.05 -39.98
C TRP A 89 11.78 14.66 -40.68
N PRO A 90 11.32 15.32 -41.78
CA PRO A 90 10.09 14.92 -42.46
C PRO A 90 10.24 13.55 -43.12
N ALA A 91 11.42 13.23 -43.67
CA ALA A 91 11.71 11.94 -44.27
C ALA A 91 11.77 10.83 -43.21
N ARG A 92 12.32 11.11 -42.02
CA ARG A 92 12.35 10.19 -40.87
C ARG A 92 10.95 9.85 -40.33
N VAL A 93 10.01 10.79 -40.40
CA VAL A 93 8.65 10.65 -39.85
C VAL A 93 7.63 10.15 -40.88
N LEU A 94 7.68 10.66 -42.12
CA LEU A 94 6.74 10.32 -43.19
C LEU A 94 7.21 9.16 -44.08
N GLY A 95 8.51 8.86 -44.08
CA GLY A 95 9.12 7.99 -45.08
C GLY A 95 8.98 8.58 -46.50
N ARG A 96 8.65 7.74 -47.48
CA ARG A 96 8.45 8.15 -48.90
C ARG A 96 7.03 8.67 -49.22
N LYS A 97 6.27 9.12 -48.23
CA LYS A 97 4.86 9.51 -48.39
C LYS A 97 4.69 11.03 -48.36
N ALA A 98 3.82 11.56 -49.22
CA ALA A 98 3.44 12.98 -49.19
C ALA A 98 2.65 13.30 -47.91
N GLY A 99 2.94 14.44 -47.27
CA GLY A 99 2.33 14.77 -45.99
C GLY A 99 2.75 16.12 -45.42
N ALA A 100 2.08 16.50 -44.33
CA ALA A 100 2.41 17.68 -43.53
C ALA A 100 2.77 17.26 -42.11
N VAL A 101 3.67 18.00 -41.47
CA VAL A 101 4.12 17.65 -40.13
C VAL A 101 4.30 18.89 -39.25
N ALA A 102 3.89 18.79 -37.99
CA ALA A 102 3.99 19.82 -36.98
C ALA A 102 4.72 19.26 -35.75
N VAL A 103 5.71 19.98 -35.25
CA VAL A 103 6.51 19.59 -34.08
C VAL A 103 6.15 20.47 -32.90
N LYS A 104 6.02 19.86 -31.72
CA LYS A 104 5.85 20.56 -30.44
C LYS A 104 6.79 19.96 -29.42
N HIS A 105 7.49 20.78 -28.64
CA HIS A 105 8.25 20.32 -27.49
C HIS A 105 7.40 20.33 -26.22
N LEU A 106 7.56 19.32 -25.36
CA LEU A 106 6.86 19.17 -24.08
C LEU A 106 7.82 18.65 -23.02
N ARG A 107 7.90 19.31 -21.86
CA ARG A 107 8.68 18.80 -20.73
C ARG A 107 7.92 17.68 -20.01
N GLY A 108 8.64 16.66 -19.56
CA GLY A 108 8.04 15.56 -18.80
C GLY A 108 7.34 16.01 -17.52
N SER A 109 7.87 17.03 -16.84
CA SER A 109 7.23 17.65 -15.67
C SER A 109 5.88 18.29 -15.99
N GLU A 110 5.75 18.93 -17.16
CA GLU A 110 4.49 19.48 -17.65
C GLU A 110 3.49 18.36 -17.99
N ALA A 111 3.95 17.30 -18.66
CA ALA A 111 3.11 16.14 -18.97
C ALA A 111 2.56 15.47 -17.70
N LYS A 112 3.39 15.30 -16.67
CA LYS A 112 3.00 14.76 -15.36
C LYS A 112 1.97 15.65 -14.66
N ARG A 113 2.17 16.97 -14.67
CA ARG A 113 1.21 17.94 -14.11
C ARG A 113 -0.15 17.84 -14.81
N LEU A 114 -0.16 17.84 -16.14
CA LEU A 114 -1.39 17.70 -16.93
C LEU A 114 -2.11 16.38 -16.64
N LEU A 115 -1.36 15.29 -16.47
CA LEU A 115 -1.93 14.00 -16.10
C LEU A 115 -2.55 14.03 -14.69
N ALA A 116 -1.87 14.66 -13.72
CA ALA A 116 -2.38 14.82 -12.36
C ALA A 116 -3.68 15.65 -12.34
N GLU A 117 -3.72 16.76 -13.09
CA GLU A 117 -4.94 17.56 -13.27
C GLU A 117 -6.06 16.74 -13.91
N HIS A 118 -5.74 15.94 -14.93
CA HIS A 118 -6.71 15.09 -15.60
C HIS A 118 -7.29 14.01 -14.69
N LEU A 119 -6.48 13.39 -13.83
CA LEU A 119 -6.91 12.28 -12.97
C LEU A 119 -7.57 12.75 -11.68
N LEU A 120 -7.00 13.77 -11.02
CA LEU A 120 -7.44 14.24 -9.70
C LEU A 120 -8.42 15.40 -9.78
N GLY A 121 -8.36 16.18 -10.86
CA GLY A 121 -9.18 17.36 -11.09
C GLY A 121 -10.34 17.13 -12.06
N ASN A 122 -10.70 15.87 -12.36
CA ASN A 122 -11.78 15.58 -13.30
C ASN A 122 -13.14 16.01 -12.73
N LEU A 123 -13.61 17.17 -13.20
CA LEU A 123 -14.92 17.72 -12.86
C LEU A 123 -15.98 17.20 -13.84
N VAL A 124 -17.00 16.57 -13.30
CA VAL A 124 -18.15 16.03 -14.04
C VAL A 124 -19.39 16.82 -13.65
N ARG A 125 -20.06 17.44 -14.62
CA ARG A 125 -21.34 18.10 -14.39
C ARG A 125 -22.46 17.08 -14.48
N ALA A 126 -23.17 16.86 -13.37
CA ALA A 126 -24.33 15.98 -13.31
C ALA A 126 -25.48 16.70 -12.60
N ARG A 127 -26.64 16.80 -13.26
CA ARG A 127 -27.88 17.38 -12.70
C ARG A 127 -27.64 18.74 -12.01
N ASP A 128 -27.00 19.65 -12.76
CA ASP A 128 -26.62 21.01 -12.35
C ASP A 128 -25.65 21.12 -11.17
N LYS A 129 -25.02 20.01 -10.78
CA LYS A 129 -23.94 19.98 -9.79
C LYS A 129 -22.62 19.63 -10.44
N TRP A 130 -21.56 20.29 -10.00
CA TRP A 130 -20.20 19.90 -10.30
C TRP A 130 -19.74 18.85 -9.29
N LEU A 131 -19.39 17.66 -9.78
CA LEU A 131 -18.83 16.56 -9.00
C LEU A 131 -17.37 16.39 -9.39
N ILE A 132 -16.54 15.94 -8.45
CA ILE A 132 -15.15 15.57 -8.74
C ILE A 132 -15.03 14.05 -8.67
N GLN A 133 -14.52 13.42 -9.74
CA GLN A 133 -14.25 11.99 -9.73
C GLN A 133 -13.09 11.70 -8.78
N ARG A 134 -13.31 10.81 -7.81
CA ARG A 134 -12.30 10.45 -6.80
C ARG A 134 -11.68 9.07 -6.99
N SER A 135 -12.33 8.20 -7.74
CA SER A 135 -11.89 6.82 -7.98
C SER A 135 -12.00 6.51 -9.46
N GLY A 136 -11.08 5.67 -9.93
CA GLY A 136 -11.02 5.24 -11.30
C GLY A 136 -10.46 6.29 -12.24
N ILE A 137 -10.37 5.90 -13.51
CA ILE A 137 -9.90 6.75 -14.60
C ILE A 137 -11.13 7.30 -15.32
N PRO A 138 -11.15 8.59 -15.74
CA PRO A 138 -12.25 9.14 -16.51
C PRO A 138 -12.49 8.32 -17.79
N GLN A 139 -13.64 7.63 -17.85
CA GLN A 139 -14.02 6.84 -19.02
C GLN A 139 -14.25 7.79 -20.21
N GLY A 140 -13.72 7.43 -21.38
CA GLY A 140 -13.67 8.31 -22.56
C GLY A 140 -12.43 9.20 -22.64
N SER A 141 -11.56 9.19 -21.63
CA SER A 141 -10.23 9.80 -21.74
C SER A 141 -9.37 9.07 -22.77
N VAL A 142 -8.63 9.82 -23.58
CA VAL A 142 -7.69 9.26 -24.57
C VAL A 142 -6.53 8.47 -23.93
N VAL A 143 -6.26 8.69 -22.64
CA VAL A 143 -5.21 7.97 -21.90
C VAL A 143 -5.77 6.83 -21.05
N SER A 144 -7.10 6.66 -20.93
CA SER A 144 -7.68 5.74 -19.95
C SER A 144 -7.20 4.30 -20.11
N THR A 145 -7.21 3.77 -21.33
CA THR A 145 -6.78 2.39 -21.63
C THR A 145 -5.31 2.16 -21.31
N LEU A 146 -4.46 3.15 -21.58
CA LEU A 146 -3.02 3.07 -21.32
C LEU A 146 -2.76 3.07 -19.80
N LEU A 147 -3.42 3.95 -19.07
CA LEU A 147 -3.26 4.05 -17.62
C LEU A 147 -3.83 2.83 -16.90
N CYS A 148 -4.98 2.33 -17.35
CA CYS A 148 -5.55 1.08 -16.84
C CYS A 148 -4.58 -0.08 -17.10
N SER A 149 -4.04 -0.18 -18.32
CA SER A 149 -3.07 -1.22 -18.67
C SER A 149 -1.78 -1.14 -17.84
N LEU A 150 -1.30 0.08 -17.54
CA LEU A 150 -0.15 0.32 -16.68
C LEU A 150 -0.42 -0.08 -15.22
N TYR A 151 -1.60 0.29 -14.70
CA TYR A 151 -2.01 -0.07 -13.34
C TYR A 151 -2.18 -1.58 -13.18
N LEU A 152 -2.83 -2.23 -14.13
CA LEU A 152 -2.96 -3.69 -14.13
C LEU A 152 -1.59 -4.38 -14.28
N ALA A 153 -0.68 -3.84 -15.08
CA ALA A 153 0.69 -4.37 -15.18
C ALA A 153 1.43 -4.34 -13.84
N ASP A 154 1.25 -3.28 -13.05
CA ASP A 154 1.80 -3.17 -11.70
C ASP A 154 1.22 -4.23 -10.74
N LEU A 155 -0.09 -4.49 -10.83
CA LEU A 155 -0.73 -5.55 -10.05
C LEU A 155 -0.27 -6.94 -10.50
N GLU A 156 -0.13 -7.16 -11.80
CA GLU A 156 0.38 -8.40 -12.37
C GLU A 156 1.78 -8.70 -11.82
N GLU A 157 2.69 -7.72 -11.88
CA GLU A 157 4.07 -7.87 -11.42
C GLU A 157 4.16 -8.19 -9.93
N ARG A 158 3.36 -7.52 -9.09
CA ARG A 158 3.40 -7.68 -7.64
C ARG A 158 2.67 -8.92 -7.14
N HIS A 159 1.64 -9.35 -7.85
CA HIS A 159 0.65 -10.27 -7.28
C HIS A 159 0.34 -11.49 -8.13
N LEU A 160 0.43 -11.40 -9.46
CA LEU A 160 0.09 -12.51 -10.35
C LEU A 160 1.32 -13.28 -10.82
N LEU A 161 2.40 -12.59 -11.22
CA LEU A 161 3.66 -13.20 -11.64
C LEU A 161 4.31 -14.06 -10.54
N PRO A 162 4.30 -13.68 -9.25
CA PRO A 162 4.83 -14.53 -8.19
C PRO A 162 4.07 -15.86 -8.03
N LEU A 163 2.80 -15.93 -8.44
CA LEU A 163 1.96 -17.13 -8.31
C LEU A 163 2.23 -18.16 -9.41
N VAL A 164 2.73 -17.74 -10.56
CA VAL A 164 3.04 -18.60 -11.71
C VAL A 164 4.53 -18.98 -11.77
N GLY A 165 5.35 -18.42 -10.89
CA GLY A 165 6.78 -18.70 -10.75
C GLY A 165 7.65 -17.87 -11.69
N THR A 166 8.56 -17.09 -11.11
CA THR A 166 9.68 -16.45 -11.81
C THR A 166 10.80 -17.46 -12.00
N ALA A 167 10.77 -18.21 -13.09
CA ALA A 167 12.02 -18.76 -13.62
C ALA A 167 12.73 -17.61 -14.35
N ASP A 168 13.68 -17.03 -13.63
CA ASP A 168 14.72 -16.08 -14.03
C ASP A 168 14.29 -14.65 -14.37
N GLY A 169 14.94 -13.70 -13.69
CA GLY A 169 14.73 -12.27 -13.79
C GLY A 169 14.87 -11.77 -15.23
N GLY A 170 13.72 -11.51 -15.85
CA GLY A 170 13.65 -10.93 -17.18
C GLY A 170 12.19 -10.93 -17.63
N GLY A 171 11.62 -9.75 -17.82
CA GLY A 171 10.29 -9.62 -18.40
C GLY A 171 10.18 -10.42 -19.70
N ARG A 172 9.10 -11.21 -19.81
CA ARG A 172 8.72 -12.19 -20.85
C ARG A 172 8.99 -13.64 -20.44
N ALA A 173 7.90 -14.32 -20.09
CA ALA A 173 7.76 -15.76 -19.91
C ALA A 173 8.58 -16.57 -20.94
N ALA A 174 9.80 -16.95 -20.55
CA ALA A 174 10.74 -17.73 -21.34
C ALA A 174 11.13 -19.07 -20.68
N SER A 175 10.36 -19.52 -19.69
CA SER A 175 10.31 -20.94 -19.35
C SER A 175 8.99 -21.49 -19.87
N GLY A 176 9.05 -22.50 -20.75
CA GLY A 176 7.91 -23.07 -21.46
C GLY A 176 6.86 -23.78 -20.57
N ALA A 177 6.77 -23.41 -19.29
CA ALA A 177 5.85 -23.94 -18.30
C ALA A 177 4.42 -23.38 -18.46
N PHE A 178 4.28 -22.10 -18.82
CA PHE A 178 2.98 -21.46 -19.03
C PHE A 178 3.04 -20.33 -20.06
N ALA A 179 1.89 -19.94 -20.59
CA ALA A 179 1.68 -18.74 -21.38
C ALA A 179 0.61 -17.88 -20.73
N MET A 180 0.87 -16.59 -20.60
CA MET A 180 -0.10 -15.62 -20.09
C MET A 180 -0.30 -14.52 -21.13
N ALA A 181 -1.54 -14.07 -21.30
CA ALA A 181 -1.88 -12.90 -22.10
C ALA A 181 -2.97 -12.11 -21.38
N ARG A 182 -2.92 -10.78 -21.54
CA ARG A 182 -3.95 -9.87 -21.03
C ARG A 182 -4.44 -8.97 -22.14
N LEU A 183 -5.75 -8.78 -22.19
CA LEU A 183 -6.42 -7.75 -22.98
C LEU A 183 -7.23 -6.87 -22.03
N ILE A 184 -6.61 -5.78 -21.56
CA ILE A 184 -7.17 -4.87 -20.55
C ILE A 184 -7.66 -5.67 -19.33
N ASP A 185 -8.93 -6.06 -19.28
CA ASP A 185 -9.59 -6.67 -18.13
C ASP A 185 -9.64 -8.20 -18.19
N ASP A 186 -9.40 -8.78 -19.37
CA ASP A 186 -9.35 -10.22 -19.58
C ASP A 186 -7.91 -10.74 -19.46
N ILE A 187 -7.68 -11.69 -18.55
CA ILE A 187 -6.40 -12.40 -18.42
C ILE A 187 -6.62 -13.88 -18.72
N ILE A 188 -5.85 -14.41 -19.66
CA ILE A 188 -5.79 -15.84 -19.96
C ILE A 188 -4.42 -16.41 -19.57
N ILE A 189 -4.43 -17.49 -18.81
CA ILE A 189 -3.24 -18.24 -18.43
C ILE A 189 -3.40 -19.68 -18.91
N ILE A 190 -2.40 -20.19 -19.64
CA ILE A 190 -2.39 -21.53 -20.22
C ILE A 190 -1.16 -22.26 -19.67
N THR A 191 -1.37 -23.39 -19.00
CA THR A 191 -0.28 -24.18 -18.39
C THR A 191 -0.51 -25.68 -18.59
N ARG A 192 0.57 -26.46 -18.55
CA ARG A 192 0.50 -27.94 -18.51
C ARG A 192 0.42 -28.47 -17.07
N SER A 193 0.74 -27.65 -16.08
CA SER A 193 0.68 -28.05 -14.68
C SER A 193 -0.72 -27.83 -14.11
N ARG A 194 -1.41 -28.94 -13.85
CA ARG A 194 -2.71 -28.92 -13.14
C ARG A 194 -2.58 -28.18 -11.79
N ALA A 195 -1.53 -28.49 -11.04
CA ALA A 195 -1.27 -27.86 -9.74
C ALA A 195 -1.07 -26.34 -9.86
N MET A 196 -0.44 -25.85 -10.92
CA MET A 196 -0.28 -24.42 -11.19
C MET A 196 -1.62 -23.77 -11.58
N ALA A 197 -2.38 -24.38 -12.49
CA ALA A 197 -3.70 -23.88 -12.87
C ALA A 197 -4.62 -23.83 -11.65
N GLU A 198 -4.66 -24.90 -10.85
CA GLU A 198 -5.43 -24.95 -9.61
C GLU A 198 -4.88 -23.99 -8.55
N HIS A 199 -3.57 -23.75 -8.48
CA HIS A 199 -3.00 -22.77 -7.54
C HIS A 199 -3.38 -21.34 -7.93
N VAL A 200 -3.26 -20.97 -9.19
CA VAL A 200 -3.64 -19.66 -9.72
C VAL A 200 -5.15 -19.46 -9.57
N VAL A 201 -5.96 -20.42 -10.00
CA VAL A 201 -7.41 -20.39 -9.80
C VAL A 201 -7.72 -20.30 -8.32
N ARG A 202 -7.15 -21.14 -7.45
CA ARG A 202 -7.39 -21.05 -6.01
C ARG A 202 -6.96 -19.72 -5.42
N ARG A 203 -5.87 -19.10 -5.85
CA ARG A 203 -5.41 -17.81 -5.28
C ARG A 203 -6.19 -16.63 -5.81
N LEU A 204 -6.59 -16.65 -7.07
CA LEU A 204 -7.49 -15.64 -7.65
C LEU A 204 -8.92 -15.79 -7.12
N HIS A 205 -9.37 -17.04 -6.92
CA HIS A 205 -10.68 -17.36 -6.37
C HIS A 205 -10.75 -17.23 -4.84
N ALA A 206 -9.68 -17.54 -4.10
CA ALA A 206 -9.58 -17.33 -2.65
C ALA A 206 -9.21 -15.88 -2.29
N GLY A 207 -8.73 -15.10 -3.26
CA GLY A 207 -8.29 -13.73 -3.04
C GLY A 207 -6.94 -13.60 -2.34
N PHE A 208 -6.57 -12.36 -2.05
CA PHE A 208 -5.34 -12.02 -1.35
C PHE A 208 -5.33 -12.59 0.07
N ARG A 209 -4.16 -13.05 0.56
CA ARG A 209 -4.03 -13.51 1.97
C ARG A 209 -4.38 -12.39 2.93
N PHE A 210 -3.95 -11.16 2.67
CA PHE A 210 -4.39 -10.02 3.47
C PHE A 210 -5.27 -9.13 2.61
N VAL A 211 -6.53 -9.02 2.99
CA VAL A 211 -7.51 -8.15 2.32
C VAL A 211 -7.58 -6.83 3.08
N PRO A 212 -7.13 -5.71 2.48
CA PRO A 212 -7.24 -4.40 3.13
C PRO A 212 -8.69 -3.91 3.09
N TRP A 213 -9.24 -3.56 4.25
CA TRP A 213 -10.57 -2.99 4.36
C TRP A 213 -10.63 -1.97 5.50
N CYS A 214 -11.04 -0.74 5.21
CA CYS A 214 -11.20 0.35 6.19
C CYS A 214 -9.97 0.63 7.08
N GLY A 215 -8.75 0.34 6.61
CA GLY A 215 -7.51 0.53 7.38
C GLY A 215 -7.15 -0.65 8.30
N LEU A 216 -7.80 -1.80 8.09
CA LEU A 216 -7.48 -3.10 8.68
C LEU A 216 -7.05 -4.07 7.56
N LEU A 217 -6.30 -5.11 7.93
CA LEU A 217 -5.92 -6.24 7.09
C LEU A 217 -6.60 -7.49 7.63
N PHE A 218 -7.38 -8.18 6.81
CA PHE A 218 -7.99 -9.45 7.15
C PHE A 218 -7.15 -10.58 6.57
N ASP A 219 -6.60 -11.47 7.41
CA ASP A 219 -5.98 -12.70 6.94
C ASP A 219 -7.10 -13.62 6.39
N SER A 220 -7.16 -13.86 5.08
CA SER A 220 -8.20 -14.70 4.47
C SER A 220 -8.04 -16.19 4.79
N ALA A 221 -6.91 -16.61 5.38
CA ALA A 221 -6.70 -17.99 5.82
C ALA A 221 -7.09 -18.18 7.29
N THR A 222 -6.77 -17.23 8.17
CA THR A 222 -7.03 -17.35 9.62
C THR A 222 -8.20 -16.49 10.09
N LEU A 223 -8.70 -15.59 9.26
CA LEU A 223 -9.66 -14.53 9.57
C LEU A 223 -9.19 -13.57 10.68
N GLU A 224 -7.92 -13.67 11.06
CA GLU A 224 -7.31 -12.76 12.01
C GLU A 224 -7.17 -11.37 11.41
N ILE A 225 -7.25 -10.36 12.27
CA ILE A 225 -7.34 -8.97 11.88
C ILE A 225 -6.09 -8.25 12.36
N GLN A 226 -5.46 -7.50 11.46
CA GLN A 226 -4.31 -6.64 11.73
C GLN A 226 -4.58 -5.20 11.29
N VAL A 227 -3.75 -4.26 11.72
CA VAL A 227 -3.83 -2.87 11.26
C VAL A 227 -3.07 -2.69 9.95
N ASP A 228 -3.67 -1.99 8.99
CA ASP A 228 -2.99 -1.62 7.74
C ASP A 228 -2.15 -0.35 7.93
N TYR A 229 -0.83 -0.52 8.05
CA TYR A 229 0.14 0.58 8.17
C TYR A 229 0.70 1.07 6.83
N THR A 230 0.28 0.54 5.69
CA THR A 230 0.78 0.98 4.37
C THR A 230 0.51 2.47 4.12
N ARG A 231 -0.57 3.01 4.70
CA ARG A 231 -0.98 4.42 4.57
C ARG A 231 -0.07 5.42 5.27
N ILE A 232 0.73 4.98 6.24
CA ILE A 232 1.69 5.86 6.92
C ILE A 232 3.11 5.75 6.34
N GLN A 233 3.31 4.88 5.35
CA GLN A 233 4.59 4.73 4.67
C GLN A 233 4.86 5.93 3.74
N GLY A 234 5.98 6.61 3.93
CA GLY A 234 6.43 7.71 3.07
C GLY A 234 5.94 9.11 3.43
N CYS A 235 4.93 9.25 4.30
CA CYS A 235 4.40 10.54 4.74
C CYS A 235 4.91 10.91 6.15
N PRO A 236 5.34 12.16 6.41
CA PRO A 236 5.79 12.59 7.75
C PRO A 236 4.65 12.52 8.78
N LEU A 237 4.84 11.79 9.88
CA LEU A 237 3.80 11.61 10.91
C LEU A 237 3.30 12.93 11.51
N ARG A 238 4.15 13.97 11.54
CA ARG A 238 3.79 15.34 11.96
C ARG A 238 2.58 15.87 11.20
N GLU A 239 2.49 15.60 9.90
CA GLU A 239 1.42 16.09 9.02
C GLU A 239 0.09 15.37 9.25
N MET A 240 0.12 14.23 9.95
CA MET A 240 -1.07 13.41 10.28
C MET A 240 -1.65 13.72 11.67
N MET A 241 -1.21 14.81 12.31
CA MET A 241 -1.56 15.12 13.69
C MET A 241 -2.01 16.57 13.87
N THR A 242 -3.22 16.76 14.43
CA THR A 242 -3.64 18.06 14.93
C THR A 242 -2.96 18.34 16.27
N LEU A 243 -1.99 19.25 16.29
CA LEU A 243 -1.36 19.74 17.51
C LEU A 243 -2.26 20.78 18.21
N PRO A 244 -2.26 20.88 19.55
CA PRO A 244 -3.13 21.83 20.25
C PRO A 244 -2.66 23.27 20.03
N HIS A 245 -3.61 24.21 20.00
CA HIS A 245 -3.31 25.63 20.12
C HIS A 245 -2.69 25.93 21.50
N LEU A 246 -1.66 26.78 21.50
CA LEU A 246 -0.77 27.11 22.62
C LEU A 246 -1.46 27.79 23.82
N GLY A 247 -2.73 28.20 23.69
CA GLY A 247 -3.47 28.99 24.68
C GLY A 247 -4.21 28.22 25.79
N SER A 248 -4.14 26.88 25.85
CA SER A 248 -4.70 26.13 27.00
C SER A 248 -3.82 24.96 27.37
N CYS A 249 -3.59 24.74 28.68
CA CYS A 249 -2.77 23.69 29.32
C CYS A 249 -2.47 22.49 28.40
N PRO A 250 -1.45 22.57 27.53
CA PRO A 250 -1.28 21.62 26.42
C PRO A 250 -0.82 20.25 26.94
N GLY A 251 -0.22 20.20 28.13
CA GLY A 251 0.07 18.95 28.83
C GLY A 251 -1.20 18.16 29.19
N ALA A 252 -2.23 18.80 29.76
CA ALA A 252 -3.46 18.12 30.16
C ALA A 252 -4.15 17.38 29.00
N ARG A 253 -3.97 17.86 27.76
CA ARG A 253 -4.56 17.28 26.53
C ARG A 253 -3.71 16.18 25.88
N LEU A 254 -2.41 16.05 26.19
CA LEU A 254 -1.54 15.02 25.60
C LEU A 254 -2.06 13.62 25.89
N ARG A 255 -2.26 13.31 27.19
CA ARG A 255 -2.73 11.99 27.62
C ARG A 255 -4.06 11.66 26.94
N SER A 256 -5.00 12.62 26.93
CA SER A 256 -6.29 12.46 26.26
C SER A 256 -6.13 12.16 24.76
N LYS A 257 -5.26 12.89 24.05
CA LYS A 257 -5.00 12.68 22.62
C LYS A 257 -4.31 11.34 22.30
N LEU A 258 -3.39 10.89 23.15
CA LEU A 258 -2.76 9.57 22.98
C LEU A 258 -3.77 8.44 23.22
N CYS A 259 -4.55 8.54 24.31
CA CYS A 259 -5.62 7.57 24.58
C CYS A 259 -6.70 7.59 23.49
N GLN A 260 -7.02 8.78 22.95
CA GLN A 260 -7.92 8.91 21.81
C GLN A 260 -7.38 8.16 20.61
N PHE A 261 -6.10 8.28 20.26
CA PHE A 261 -5.53 7.50 19.15
C PHE A 261 -5.65 5.99 19.39
N VAL A 262 -5.28 5.51 20.57
CA VAL A 262 -5.44 4.08 20.95
C VAL A 262 -6.90 3.66 20.80
N ARG A 263 -7.86 4.46 21.26
CA ARG A 263 -9.29 4.16 21.12
C ARG A 263 -9.73 3.97 19.66
N HIS A 264 -9.19 4.76 18.73
CA HIS A 264 -9.57 4.69 17.32
C HIS A 264 -8.83 3.59 16.55
N LYS A 265 -7.60 3.25 16.96
CA LYS A 265 -6.75 2.29 16.24
C LYS A 265 -6.75 0.89 16.85
N CYS A 266 -6.89 0.76 18.16
CA CYS A 266 -7.12 -0.51 18.85
C CYS A 266 -8.62 -0.80 18.90
N ASN A 267 -9.24 -1.01 17.72
CA ASN A 267 -10.62 -1.46 17.62
C ASN A 267 -10.80 -2.76 18.44
N MET A 268 -11.99 -2.96 19.03
CA MET A 268 -12.37 -4.18 19.73
C MET A 268 -12.04 -5.43 18.88
N LEU A 269 -12.25 -5.35 17.56
CA LEU A 269 -11.92 -6.41 16.60
C LEU A 269 -10.45 -6.87 16.60
N LEU A 270 -9.49 -6.01 16.96
CA LEU A 270 -8.05 -6.33 16.97
C LEU A 270 -7.60 -6.98 18.27
N LEU A 271 -8.40 -6.83 19.33
CA LEU A 271 -8.10 -7.29 20.69
C LEU A 271 -8.98 -8.46 21.12
N ASP A 272 -9.94 -8.86 20.29
CA ASP A 272 -10.90 -9.92 20.57
C ASP A 272 -10.21 -11.30 20.51
N PRO A 273 -10.14 -12.03 21.64
CA PRO A 273 -9.56 -13.39 21.69
C PRO A 273 -10.38 -14.44 20.93
N ASN A 274 -11.64 -14.15 20.58
CA ASN A 274 -12.46 -15.05 19.76
C ASN A 274 -12.12 -14.93 18.27
N ILE A 275 -11.53 -13.81 17.84
CA ILE A 275 -11.16 -13.53 16.45
C ILE A 275 -9.66 -13.73 16.22
N ASN A 276 -8.84 -13.34 17.18
CA ASN A 276 -7.38 -13.29 17.02
C ASN A 276 -6.68 -14.19 18.03
N SER A 277 -5.60 -14.85 17.58
CA SER A 277 -4.70 -15.54 18.49
C SER A 277 -4.04 -14.56 19.47
N SER A 278 -3.61 -15.06 20.63
CA SER A 278 -2.88 -14.25 21.61
C SER A 278 -1.64 -13.59 21.02
N THR A 279 -1.00 -14.24 20.04
CA THR A 279 0.15 -13.68 19.32
C THR A 279 -0.26 -12.52 18.42
N THR A 280 -1.32 -12.65 17.62
CA THR A 280 -1.83 -11.56 16.79
C THR A 280 -2.31 -10.37 17.62
N ILE A 281 -2.99 -10.61 18.74
CA ILE A 281 -3.38 -9.54 19.69
C ILE A 281 -2.15 -8.80 20.21
N ARG A 282 -1.11 -9.53 20.64
CA ARG A 282 0.15 -8.93 21.11
C ARG A 282 0.85 -8.11 20.02
N VAL A 283 0.87 -8.59 18.77
CA VAL A 283 1.41 -7.85 17.62
C VAL A 283 0.62 -6.56 17.38
N ASN A 284 -0.71 -6.62 17.35
CA ASN A 284 -1.58 -5.46 17.18
C ASN A 284 -1.38 -4.40 18.28
N ILE A 285 -1.27 -4.85 19.54
CA ILE A 285 -0.97 -3.99 20.69
C ILE A 285 0.39 -3.32 20.51
N TYR A 286 1.41 -4.09 20.19
CA TYR A 286 2.77 -3.60 20.06
C TYR A 286 2.89 -2.56 18.94
N GLN A 287 2.41 -2.90 17.75
CA GLN A 287 2.41 -2.01 16.58
C GLN A 287 1.64 -0.72 16.84
N SER A 288 0.49 -0.79 17.52
CA SER A 288 -0.28 0.39 17.90
C SER A 288 0.48 1.27 18.89
N LEU A 289 1.14 0.67 19.89
CA LEU A 289 1.94 1.40 20.88
C LEU A 289 3.22 2.00 20.28
N MET A 290 3.82 1.38 19.27
CA MET A 290 4.93 1.98 18.51
C MET A 290 4.48 3.28 17.84
N VAL A 291 3.33 3.28 17.16
CA VAL A 291 2.81 4.51 16.54
C VAL A 291 2.43 5.55 17.59
N VAL A 292 1.85 5.14 18.73
CA VAL A 292 1.60 6.05 19.87
C VAL A 292 2.90 6.70 20.36
N ALA A 293 3.99 5.93 20.47
CA ALA A 293 5.28 6.46 20.90
C ALA A 293 5.83 7.48 19.90
N MET A 294 5.68 7.26 18.60
CA MET A 294 6.06 8.24 17.58
C MET A 294 5.22 9.53 17.71
N ARG A 295 3.91 9.39 17.90
CA ARG A 295 2.98 10.52 18.11
C ARG A 295 3.32 11.30 19.39
N PHE A 296 3.69 10.60 20.45
CA PHE A 296 4.15 11.22 21.69
C PHE A 296 5.42 12.04 21.47
N HIS A 297 6.40 11.50 20.74
CA HIS A 297 7.63 12.24 20.41
C HIS A 297 7.30 13.55 19.65
N VAL A 298 6.52 13.46 18.58
CA VAL A 298 6.11 14.61 17.76
C VAL A 298 5.38 15.66 18.59
N TYR A 299 4.49 15.24 19.49
CA TYR A 299 3.76 16.15 20.37
C TYR A 299 4.69 16.85 21.36
N MET A 300 5.54 16.10 22.06
CA MET A 300 6.47 16.65 23.05
C MET A 300 7.48 17.60 22.41
N ALA A 301 7.96 17.28 21.21
CA ALA A 301 8.87 18.13 20.45
C ALA A 301 8.20 19.47 20.04
N SER A 302 6.87 19.50 19.95
CA SER A 302 6.10 20.69 19.54
C SER A 302 5.66 21.60 20.69
N LEU A 303 5.89 21.22 21.95
CA LEU A 303 5.53 22.06 23.10
C LEU A 303 6.49 23.26 23.25
N PRO A 304 5.99 24.46 23.60
CA PRO A 304 6.83 25.65 23.76
C PRO A 304 7.81 25.47 24.91
N MET A 305 8.95 26.17 24.87
CA MET A 305 9.95 26.13 25.95
C MET A 305 9.60 27.13 27.07
N GLN A 306 8.54 26.83 27.83
CA GLN A 306 8.13 27.64 28.99
C GLN A 306 8.39 26.85 30.30
N LYS A 307 8.69 27.52 31.41
CA LYS A 307 8.96 26.87 32.71
C LYS A 307 7.81 25.91 33.09
N GLY A 308 8.11 24.62 33.26
CA GLY A 308 7.14 23.58 33.63
C GLY A 308 6.42 22.85 32.48
N SER A 309 6.52 23.33 31.24
CA SER A 309 5.81 22.76 30.06
C SER A 309 6.38 21.42 29.54
N ARG A 310 7.54 20.98 30.05
CA ARG A 310 8.24 19.74 29.67
C ARG A 310 8.69 18.93 30.89
N ASP A 311 7.87 18.86 31.93
CA ASP A 311 8.15 18.07 33.15
C ASP A 311 8.23 16.56 32.81
N ILE A 312 9.32 15.91 33.24
CA ILE A 312 9.53 14.46 33.13
C ILE A 312 8.41 13.66 33.80
N ARG A 313 7.90 14.12 34.95
CA ARG A 313 6.81 13.45 35.69
C ARG A 313 5.53 13.47 34.88
N PHE A 314 5.29 14.56 34.16
CA PHE A 314 4.17 14.68 33.26
C PHE A 314 4.29 13.73 32.05
N ALA A 315 5.48 13.63 31.44
CA ALA A 315 5.76 12.68 30.36
C ALA A 315 5.56 11.22 30.80
N ILE A 316 6.13 10.85 31.95
CA ILE A 316 5.97 9.53 32.57
C ILE A 316 4.49 9.25 32.88
N GLY A 317 3.77 10.25 33.41
CA GLY A 317 2.34 10.15 33.67
C GLY A 317 1.50 9.94 32.40
N ALA A 318 1.87 10.57 31.28
CA ALA A 318 1.22 10.36 29.99
C ALA A 318 1.47 8.96 29.43
N ILE A 319 2.73 8.47 29.50
CA ILE A 319 3.12 7.12 29.05
C ILE A 319 2.41 6.05 29.88
N ASN A 320 2.50 6.13 31.21
CA ASN A 320 1.78 5.20 32.09
C ASN A 320 0.27 5.29 31.87
N GLY A 321 -0.27 6.50 31.67
CA GLY A 321 -1.68 6.71 31.39
C GLY A 321 -2.16 5.98 30.13
N VAL A 322 -1.43 6.09 29.01
CA VAL A 322 -1.81 5.43 27.75
C VAL A 322 -1.60 3.91 27.79
N ILE A 323 -0.54 3.44 28.46
CA ILE A 323 -0.28 2.00 28.67
C ILE A 323 -1.39 1.39 29.54
N SER A 324 -1.71 2.02 30.68
CA SER A 324 -2.78 1.58 31.58
C SER A 324 -4.15 1.62 30.89
N TYR A 325 -4.40 2.65 30.08
CA TYR A 325 -5.61 2.72 29.25
C TYR A 325 -5.69 1.56 28.26
N THR A 326 -4.60 1.24 27.56
CA THR A 326 -4.53 0.11 26.63
C THR A 326 -4.74 -1.21 27.36
N ALA A 327 -4.14 -1.39 28.54
CA ALA A 327 -4.31 -2.58 29.36
C ALA A 327 -5.74 -2.74 29.87
N ALA A 328 -6.40 -1.64 30.24
CA ALA A 328 -7.82 -1.64 30.62
C ALA A 328 -8.71 -1.98 29.43
N LEU A 329 -8.39 -1.48 28.23
CA LEU A 329 -9.12 -1.80 27.00
C LEU A 329 -9.02 -3.30 26.66
N VAL A 330 -7.82 -3.87 26.68
CA VAL A 330 -7.59 -5.31 26.47
C VAL A 330 -8.34 -6.14 27.49
N ALA A 331 -8.22 -5.81 28.78
CA ALA A 331 -8.93 -6.52 29.85
C ALA A 331 -10.45 -6.45 29.70
N ARG A 332 -10.99 -5.29 29.27
CA ARG A 332 -12.43 -5.10 29.03
C ARG A 332 -12.91 -5.99 27.89
N VAL A 333 -12.20 -6.00 26.75
CA VAL A 333 -12.56 -6.83 25.59
C VAL A 333 -12.48 -8.32 25.95
N GLN A 334 -11.40 -8.75 26.59
CA GLN A 334 -11.25 -10.14 27.02
C GLN A 334 -12.32 -10.59 28.03
N CYS A 335 -12.72 -9.72 28.95
CA CYS A 335 -13.80 -10.02 29.91
C CYS A 335 -15.15 -10.17 29.18
N GLN A 336 -15.44 -9.29 28.23
CA GLN A 336 -16.67 -9.37 27.42
C GLN A 336 -16.72 -10.66 26.59
N SER A 337 -15.61 -11.07 25.96
CA SER A 337 -15.55 -12.32 25.18
C SER A 337 -15.75 -13.58 26.05
N LYS A 338 -15.26 -13.58 27.31
CA LYS A 338 -15.49 -14.70 28.25
C LYS A 338 -16.95 -14.84 28.68
N LEU A 339 -17.65 -13.73 28.91
CA LEU A 339 -19.06 -13.73 29.30
C LEU A 339 -19.98 -14.29 28.21
N GLN A 340 -19.61 -14.13 26.93
CA GLN A 340 -20.36 -14.68 25.80
C GLN A 340 -20.27 -16.22 25.73
N HIS A 341 -19.14 -16.81 26.14
CA HIS A 341 -18.94 -18.26 26.10
C HIS A 341 -19.71 -19.01 27.20
N ASN A 342 -19.97 -18.35 28.35
CA ASN A 342 -20.73 -18.96 29.46
C ASN A 342 -22.24 -19.09 29.18
N PHE A 343 -22.76 -18.51 28.10
CA PHE A 343 -24.18 -18.61 27.72
C PHE A 343 -24.44 -19.68 26.64
N SER A 344 -23.40 -20.35 26.14
CA SER A 344 -23.48 -21.35 25.08
C SER A 344 -22.98 -22.72 25.56
N LEU A 345 -23.88 -23.46 26.21
CA LEU A 345 -23.93 -24.92 26.43
C LEU A 345 -22.73 -25.67 27.06
N GLU A 346 -23.10 -26.56 27.98
CA GLU A 346 -22.30 -27.63 28.60
C GLU A 346 -21.55 -28.46 27.56
N PHE A 347 -20.22 -28.34 27.50
CA PHE A 347 -19.35 -29.40 26.97
C PHE A 347 -17.94 -29.34 27.57
N ASP A 348 -17.62 -30.46 28.22
CA ASP A 348 -16.35 -30.99 28.73
C ASP A 348 -15.13 -30.07 28.92
N CYS A 349 -14.76 -29.91 30.19
CA CYS A 349 -13.58 -29.19 30.68
C CYS A 349 -12.36 -30.10 30.69
N SER A 350 -11.42 -29.95 29.75
CA SER A 350 -10.06 -30.48 29.93
C SER A 350 -8.99 -29.89 29.01
N HIS A 351 -9.10 -28.62 28.59
CA HIS A 351 -7.95 -27.88 28.04
C HIS A 351 -8.06 -26.38 28.33
N GLU A 352 -7.55 -25.95 29.49
CA GLU A 352 -7.24 -24.53 29.71
C GLU A 352 -6.11 -24.12 28.76
N VAL A 353 -6.46 -23.50 27.63
CA VAL A 353 -5.44 -22.89 26.76
C VAL A 353 -4.89 -21.64 27.46
N PRO A 354 -3.56 -21.46 27.60
CA PRO A 354 -2.98 -20.28 28.23
C PRO A 354 -3.03 -19.08 27.26
N THR A 355 -4.22 -18.55 26.96
CA THR A 355 -4.47 -17.62 25.84
C THR A 355 -4.73 -16.16 26.24
N SER A 356 -4.71 -15.82 27.53
CA SER A 356 -5.03 -14.45 27.97
C SER A 356 -3.82 -13.50 27.94
N VAL A 357 -3.94 -12.37 27.24
CA VAL A 357 -2.94 -11.30 27.26
C VAL A 357 -3.05 -10.52 28.58
N SER A 358 -2.17 -10.81 29.53
CA SER A 358 -2.15 -10.14 30.84
C SER A 358 -1.77 -8.66 30.78
N ARG A 359 -2.10 -7.90 31.84
CA ARG A 359 -1.68 -6.49 32.00
C ARG A 359 -0.17 -6.31 31.97
N CYS A 360 0.60 -7.30 32.44
CA CYS A 360 2.06 -7.28 32.41
C CYS A 360 2.59 -7.34 30.97
N HIS A 361 1.95 -8.13 30.09
CA HIS A 361 2.31 -8.15 28.66
C HIS A 361 2.08 -6.77 28.03
N VAL A 362 0.91 -6.16 28.23
CA VAL A 362 0.60 -4.83 27.66
C VAL A 362 1.56 -3.77 28.19
N ARG A 363 1.87 -3.83 29.50
CA ARG A 363 2.81 -2.91 30.13
C ARG A 363 4.20 -3.04 29.53
N TRP A 364 4.73 -4.25 29.42
CA TRP A 364 6.05 -4.48 28.85
C TRP A 364 6.11 -4.07 27.37
N LEU A 365 5.13 -4.48 26.55
CA LEU A 365 5.04 -4.08 25.13
C LEU A 365 5.01 -2.56 24.97
N GLY A 366 4.26 -1.86 25.82
CA GLY A 366 4.22 -0.41 25.83
C GLY A 366 5.56 0.22 26.19
N LEU A 367 6.16 -0.18 27.31
CA LEU A 367 7.47 0.33 27.74
C LEU A 367 8.53 0.08 26.66
N HIS A 368 8.56 -1.11 26.06
CA HIS A 368 9.48 -1.49 25.00
C HIS A 368 9.26 -0.65 23.73
N ALA A 369 8.01 -0.50 23.28
CA ALA A 369 7.68 0.32 22.11
C ALA A 369 8.12 1.79 22.30
N PHE A 370 7.87 2.36 23.49
CA PHE A 370 8.33 3.72 23.80
C PHE A 370 9.85 3.82 23.86
N GLN A 371 10.54 2.84 24.44
CA GLN A 371 12.01 2.82 24.50
C GLN A 371 12.61 2.79 23.08
N VAL A 372 12.19 1.83 22.26
CA VAL A 372 12.67 1.63 20.88
C VAL A 372 12.50 2.89 20.02
N ILE A 373 11.34 3.55 20.14
CA ILE A 373 11.06 4.76 19.35
C ILE A 373 11.80 5.98 19.88
N LEU A 374 11.88 6.18 21.19
CA LEU A 374 12.57 7.34 21.79
C LEU A 374 14.10 7.21 21.70
N GLN A 375 14.66 6.00 21.68
CA GLN A 375 16.08 5.78 21.40
C GLN A 375 16.46 6.28 20.00
N ARG A 376 15.58 6.07 19.02
CA ARG A 376 15.78 6.53 17.65
C ARG A 376 15.67 8.04 17.50
N LYS A 377 14.75 8.69 18.21
CA LYS A 377 14.56 10.16 18.19
C LYS A 377 14.33 10.73 19.57
N GLN A 378 15.32 11.46 20.06
CA GLN A 378 15.28 12.12 21.36
C GLN A 378 14.89 13.60 21.22
N CYS A 379 14.15 14.11 22.20
CA CYS A 379 14.00 15.53 22.49
C CYS A 379 14.36 15.81 23.96
N HIS A 380 14.53 17.07 24.34
CA HIS A 380 15.13 17.49 25.63
C HIS A 380 14.53 16.84 26.91
N CYS A 381 13.26 16.43 26.89
CA CYS A 381 12.60 15.76 28.04
C CYS A 381 12.64 14.22 27.99
N THR A 382 13.04 13.63 26.87
CA THR A 382 12.97 12.17 26.64
C THR A 382 14.18 11.42 27.18
N SER A 383 15.31 12.08 27.41
CA SER A 383 16.51 11.42 27.94
C SER A 383 16.28 10.87 29.35
N GLY A 384 15.64 11.65 30.23
CA GLY A 384 15.23 11.15 31.55
C GLY A 384 14.13 10.09 31.50
N VAL A 385 13.22 10.18 30.51
CA VAL A 385 12.21 9.15 30.26
C VAL A 385 12.85 7.83 29.81
N LEU A 386 13.90 7.87 28.99
CA LEU A 386 14.63 6.67 28.54
C LEU A 386 15.31 5.93 29.69
N VAL A 387 15.92 6.67 30.63
CA VAL A 387 16.50 6.08 31.84
C VAL A 387 15.41 5.38 32.66
N TRP A 388 14.27 6.06 32.86
CA TRP A 388 13.12 5.48 33.56
C TRP A 388 12.56 4.24 32.84
N LEU A 389 12.41 4.27 31.51
CA LEU A 389 11.94 3.14 30.70
C LEU A 389 12.85 1.92 30.85
N GLY A 390 14.18 2.14 30.82
CA GLY A 390 15.16 1.08 31.05
C GLY A 390 15.01 0.42 32.42
N GLN A 391 14.89 1.22 33.48
CA GLN A 391 14.66 0.73 34.85
C GLN A 391 13.32 -0.01 35.01
N GLN A 392 12.28 0.38 34.26
CA GLN A 392 10.99 -0.31 34.34
C GLN A 392 10.99 -1.64 33.59
N LEU A 393 11.73 -1.75 32.48
CA LEU A 393 11.78 -2.98 31.69
C LEU A 393 12.53 -4.12 32.40
N THR A 394 13.52 -3.79 33.24
CA THR A 394 14.23 -4.77 34.07
C THR A 394 13.36 -5.44 35.12
N LEU A 395 12.18 -4.88 35.43
CA LEU A 395 11.23 -5.46 36.38
C LEU A 395 10.44 -6.65 35.81
N TYR A 396 10.58 -6.96 34.51
CA TYR A 396 9.77 -7.97 33.82
C TYR A 396 10.60 -8.96 32.98
N PRO A 397 11.63 -9.63 33.55
CA PRO A 397 12.54 -10.49 32.78
C PRO A 397 11.80 -11.66 32.09
N ASN A 398 10.86 -12.30 32.80
CA ASN A 398 10.12 -13.45 32.28
C ASN A 398 9.17 -13.06 31.13
N ILE A 399 8.57 -11.87 31.19
CA ILE A 399 7.66 -11.37 30.16
C ILE A 399 8.44 -11.01 28.89
N ALA A 400 9.67 -10.49 29.03
CA ALA A 400 10.53 -10.17 27.89
C ALA A 400 10.79 -11.41 27.02
N HIS A 401 11.11 -12.55 27.64
CA HIS A 401 11.37 -13.80 26.93
C HIS A 401 10.13 -14.31 26.16
N GLN A 402 8.93 -14.16 26.75
CA GLN A 402 7.67 -14.56 26.10
C GLN A 402 7.30 -13.72 24.88
N LEU A 403 7.89 -12.52 24.75
CA LEU A 403 7.51 -11.53 23.75
C LEU A 403 8.56 -11.33 22.65
N LEU A 404 9.63 -12.11 22.63
CA LEU A 404 10.71 -12.01 21.65
C LEU A 404 10.21 -12.11 20.20
N ASP A 405 9.34 -13.08 19.90
CA ASP A 405 8.74 -13.23 18.56
C ASP A 405 7.85 -12.02 18.20
N VAL A 406 7.13 -11.47 19.18
CA VAL A 406 6.24 -10.32 18.96
C VAL A 406 7.02 -9.07 18.61
N VAL A 407 8.20 -8.85 19.21
CA VAL A 407 9.01 -7.64 19.02
C VAL A 407 10.06 -7.76 17.92
N ASP A 408 10.13 -8.89 17.21
CA ASP A 408 11.04 -9.09 16.08
C ASP A 408 10.93 -7.92 15.06
N PRO A 409 12.02 -7.18 14.80
CA PRO A 409 12.05 -6.10 13.82
C PRO A 409 11.50 -6.48 12.44
N SER A 410 11.61 -7.75 12.02
CA SER A 410 11.11 -8.25 10.74
C SER A 410 9.59 -8.02 10.57
N ARG A 411 8.82 -8.12 11.67
CA ARG A 411 7.36 -7.95 11.71
C ARG A 411 6.92 -6.48 11.66
N HIS A 412 7.83 -5.55 11.91
CA HIS A 412 7.51 -4.13 12.12
C HIS A 412 8.18 -3.19 11.11
N ARG A 413 8.74 -3.73 10.03
CA ARG A 413 9.50 -2.99 9.01
C ARG A 413 8.74 -1.77 8.45
N LEU A 414 7.43 -1.91 8.21
CA LEU A 414 6.59 -0.80 7.70
C LEU A 414 6.55 0.38 8.66
N ILE A 415 6.28 0.11 9.94
CA ILE A 415 6.26 1.12 11.00
C ILE A 415 7.67 1.68 11.21
N TRP A 416 8.67 0.81 11.26
CA TRP A 416 10.06 1.20 11.41
C TRP A 416 10.53 2.16 10.32
N ASN A 417 10.11 1.99 9.07
CA ASN A 417 10.52 2.88 7.98
C ASN A 417 9.73 4.19 7.90
N THR A 418 8.79 4.43 8.83
CA THR A 418 7.99 5.67 8.86
C THR A 418 8.86 6.85 9.31
N ARG A 419 8.68 8.01 8.65
CA ARG A 419 9.33 9.28 9.01
C ARG A 419 8.45 10.00 10.04
N PHE A 420 8.98 10.33 11.22
CA PHE A 420 8.27 11.05 12.27
C PHE A 420 9.18 12.03 13.00
#